data_AF-A0A0R1J260-F1
#
_entry.id   AF-A0A0R1J260-F1
#
_cell.length_a   1.000
_cell.length_b   1.000
_cell.length_c   1.000
_cell.angle_alpha   90.00
_cell.angle_beta   90.00
_cell.angle_gamma   90.00
#
_symmetry.space_group_name_H-M   'P 1'
#
loop_
_entity.id
_entity.type
_entity.pdbx_description
1 polymer ?
#
loop_
_entity_poly.entity_id
_entity_poly.type
_entity_poly.pdbx_seq_one_letter_code
_entity_poly.pdbx_strand_id
1 'polypeptide(L)'
;MPYKKYKNKEYTGITDIVQENIGSDAKDELHFLTDSGVDKEGEIKGWMGIHSSINSEVAKKNDDNFKKNKLYNPLKLRVYVRNKLAIDDFLPVINNNQIYANFIEGEISYNILDDDDFPDIATTSRQNMDENDDRVISLARILKREISNLISSRLKVKNLMKSSGDKLDETSNSSAKTELSNVLDKTFKKSIDEGHLDESNLNNMKKTILQNVRGEVLKKDHMIFFSHSRKNKNIMDFFYYLLKSIGVNESEMFYTSREDRSQMNENEVLEKVSKNNIINTNTEVFFYTTSEFQKSEYCMFEGGAAWATRTEDDIFVICDNYNNVPRYLNNNDKFLFQINKDTDIYKGENYNKIIRILNFLINHINKGRELNFGNKIPLFEESEFPDRVEEKNGKKAQLNKDIEEYWSTFVSNKD
;
A
#
# COMPACT_ATOMS: atom_id res chain seq x y z
N MET A 1 4.33 1.81 -14.37
CA MET A 1 4.75 2.71 -13.27
C MET A 1 3.95 2.39 -12.01
N PRO A 2 4.58 2.27 -10.84
CA PRO A 2 3.86 2.04 -9.59
C PRO A 2 3.24 3.35 -9.08
N TYR A 3 1.91 3.40 -8.99
CA TYR A 3 1.23 4.47 -8.26
C TYR A 3 1.12 4.05 -6.80
N LYS A 4 1.99 4.60 -5.94
CA LYS A 4 2.14 4.21 -4.52
C LYS A 4 0.86 4.26 -3.68
N LYS A 5 -0.19 4.97 -4.13
CA LYS A 5 -1.45 5.17 -3.40
C LYS A 5 -2.39 3.95 -3.44
N TYR A 6 -2.27 3.03 -4.41
CA TYR A 6 -3.18 1.89 -4.56
C TYR A 6 -2.42 0.56 -4.52
N LYS A 7 -2.22 0.00 -3.32
CA LYS A 7 -1.75 -1.39 -3.20
C LYS A 7 -2.73 -2.32 -3.95
N ASN A 8 -2.20 -3.22 -4.78
CA ASN A 8 -2.89 -4.26 -5.56
C ASN A 8 -3.71 -3.82 -6.78
N LYS A 9 -3.61 -2.59 -7.27
CA LYS A 9 -4.14 -2.20 -8.59
C LYS A 9 -3.01 -1.72 -9.49
N GLU A 10 -2.64 -2.53 -10.47
CA GLU A 10 -1.67 -2.16 -11.49
C GLU A 10 -2.37 -1.40 -12.60
N TYR A 11 -1.84 -0.22 -12.95
CA TYR A 11 -2.27 0.44 -14.18
C TYR A 11 -1.70 -0.35 -15.35
N THR A 12 -2.57 -1.01 -16.11
CA THR A 12 -2.25 -1.63 -17.38
C THR A 12 -2.47 -0.60 -18.49
N GLY A 13 -1.40 -0.14 -19.10
CA GLY A 13 -1.43 0.69 -20.29
C GLY A 13 -0.26 0.32 -21.18
N ILE A 14 -0.48 0.33 -22.48
CA ILE A 14 0.57 0.09 -23.47
C ILE A 14 1.17 1.47 -23.79
N THR A 15 2.49 1.59 -23.70
CA THR A 15 3.20 2.72 -24.33
C THR A 15 3.30 2.43 -25.82
N ASP A 16 2.78 3.33 -26.64
CA ASP A 16 2.82 3.20 -28.10
C ASP A 16 4.26 3.16 -28.60
N ILE A 17 4.56 2.22 -29.51
CA ILE A 17 5.78 2.26 -30.31
C ILE A 17 5.50 3.24 -31.45
N VAL A 18 6.12 4.41 -31.39
CA VAL A 18 6.01 5.41 -32.46
C VAL A 18 7.21 5.27 -33.37
N GLN A 19 6.95 5.00 -34.65
CA GLN A 19 7.97 5.11 -35.68
C GLN A 19 8.09 6.59 -36.07
N GLU A 20 9.12 7.25 -35.57
CA GLU A 20 9.42 8.65 -35.91
C GLU A 20 10.36 8.72 -37.11
N ASN A 21 10.03 9.57 -38.07
CA ASN A 21 10.93 9.93 -39.16
C ASN A 21 11.58 11.26 -38.80
N ILE A 22 12.82 11.21 -38.28
CA ILE A 22 13.56 12.37 -37.76
C ILE A 22 13.84 13.46 -38.84
N GLY A 23 13.44 13.25 -40.10
CA GLY A 23 13.71 14.13 -41.23
C GLY A 23 12.61 15.12 -41.67
N SER A 24 11.43 15.21 -41.04
CA SER A 24 10.41 16.20 -41.49
C SER A 24 10.69 17.62 -40.99
N ASP A 25 11.11 17.73 -39.72
CA ASP A 25 11.21 19.02 -39.01
C ASP A 25 12.66 19.45 -38.74
N ALA A 26 13.63 18.61 -39.10
CA ALA A 26 15.06 18.78 -38.80
C ALA A 26 15.95 18.75 -40.06
N LYS A 27 15.39 18.95 -41.26
CA LYS A 27 16.14 18.83 -42.53
C LYS A 27 17.45 19.62 -42.50
N ASP A 28 17.37 20.93 -42.22
CA ASP A 28 18.55 21.79 -42.20
C ASP A 28 19.59 21.39 -41.13
N GLU A 29 19.18 20.63 -40.11
CA GLU A 29 20.06 20.15 -39.04
C GLU A 29 20.84 18.89 -39.45
N LEU A 30 20.44 18.22 -40.53
CA LEU A 30 21.07 16.98 -41.02
C LEU A 30 22.01 17.20 -42.21
N HIS A 31 22.07 18.41 -42.77
CA HIS A 31 22.92 18.72 -43.92
C HIS A 31 24.26 19.33 -43.49
N PHE A 32 25.36 18.82 -44.05
CA PHE A 32 26.72 19.26 -43.75
C PHE A 32 27.52 19.42 -45.04
N LEU A 33 28.20 20.56 -45.19
CA LEU A 33 29.10 20.81 -46.31
C LEU A 33 30.48 20.22 -46.01
N THR A 34 30.97 19.39 -46.92
CA THR A 34 32.35 18.90 -46.92
C THR A 34 33.31 20.01 -47.33
N ASP A 35 34.61 19.82 -47.08
CA ASP A 35 35.67 20.74 -47.55
C ASP A 35 35.69 20.90 -49.08
N SER A 36 35.18 19.90 -49.80
CA SER A 36 35.03 19.91 -51.26
C SER A 36 33.79 20.66 -51.76
N GLY A 37 32.97 21.21 -50.84
CA GLY A 37 31.72 21.90 -51.15
C GLY A 37 30.54 20.99 -51.48
N VAL A 38 30.69 19.67 -51.31
CA VAL A 38 29.61 18.70 -51.47
C VAL A 38 28.75 18.70 -50.21
N ASP A 39 27.44 18.89 -50.38
CA ASP A 39 26.44 18.75 -49.31
C ASP A 39 26.11 17.28 -49.06
N LYS A 40 26.13 16.86 -47.79
CA LYS A 40 25.81 15.51 -47.35
C LYS A 40 24.76 15.53 -46.25
N GLU A 41 23.76 14.68 -46.41
CA GLU A 41 22.71 14.45 -45.41
C GLU A 41 23.12 13.32 -44.45
N GLY A 42 23.04 13.60 -43.15
CA GLY A 42 23.19 12.62 -42.09
C GLY A 42 21.92 11.81 -41.87
N GLU A 43 22.09 10.50 -41.70
CA GLU A 43 21.01 9.55 -41.45
C GLU A 43 21.13 8.98 -40.03
N ILE A 44 20.09 9.22 -39.22
CA ILE A 44 19.96 8.67 -37.86
C ILE A 44 19.03 7.45 -37.91
N LYS A 45 19.51 6.31 -37.41
CA LYS A 45 18.74 5.06 -37.28
C LYS A 45 18.83 4.53 -35.86
N GLY A 46 17.84 3.78 -35.41
CA GLY A 46 17.90 3.09 -34.12
C GLY A 46 16.64 3.28 -33.30
N TRP A 47 16.78 3.16 -31.99
CA TRP A 47 15.67 3.27 -31.05
C TRP A 47 16.07 4.03 -29.79
N MET A 48 15.10 4.71 -29.19
CA MET A 48 15.23 5.33 -27.89
C MET A 48 13.92 5.15 -27.12
N GLY A 49 14.03 4.90 -25.83
CA GLY A 49 12.92 4.67 -24.93
C GLY A 49 13.12 5.35 -23.59
N ILE A 50 12.05 5.42 -22.81
CA ILE A 50 12.08 5.96 -21.46
C ILE A 50 11.49 4.96 -20.47
N HIS A 51 12.26 4.67 -19.44
CA HIS A 51 11.85 3.75 -18.38
C HIS A 51 10.73 4.35 -17.53
N SER A 52 9.78 3.49 -17.16
CA SER A 52 8.71 3.86 -16.23
C SER A 52 9.27 4.03 -14.80
N SER A 53 10.32 3.28 -14.46
CA SER A 53 11.00 3.28 -13.15
C SER A 53 12.46 2.85 -13.29
N ILE A 54 13.36 3.43 -12.48
CA ILE A 54 14.77 2.99 -12.34
C ILE A 54 15.00 2.04 -11.16
N ASN A 55 13.99 1.84 -10.30
CA ASN A 55 14.04 0.81 -9.26
C ASN A 55 14.01 -0.56 -9.93
N SER A 56 15.01 -1.40 -9.67
CA SER A 56 15.22 -2.66 -10.38
C SER A 56 14.08 -3.67 -10.19
N GLU A 57 13.47 -3.75 -9.02
CA GLU A 57 12.33 -4.66 -8.79
C GLU A 57 11.12 -4.22 -9.61
N VAL A 58 10.83 -2.93 -9.59
CA VAL A 58 9.72 -2.35 -10.36
C VAL A 58 9.97 -2.43 -11.86
N ALA A 59 11.19 -2.14 -12.31
CA ALA A 59 11.56 -2.18 -13.73
C ALA A 59 11.40 -3.59 -14.29
N LYS A 60 11.93 -4.62 -13.60
CA LYS A 60 11.78 -6.03 -13.98
C LYS A 60 10.33 -6.50 -14.04
N LYS A 61 9.44 -5.94 -13.20
CA LYS A 61 8.01 -6.23 -13.29
C LYS A 61 7.33 -5.62 -14.51
N ASN A 62 7.84 -4.49 -15.02
CA ASN A 62 7.25 -3.85 -16.21
C ASN A 62 7.87 -4.37 -17.52
N ASP A 63 9.09 -4.90 -17.47
CA ASP A 63 9.84 -5.41 -18.62
C ASP A 63 10.73 -6.58 -18.18
N ASP A 64 10.40 -7.79 -18.64
CA ASP A 64 11.16 -9.00 -18.37
C ASP A 64 12.58 -8.95 -18.96
N ASN A 65 12.81 -8.11 -19.99
CA ASN A 65 14.13 -7.92 -20.59
C ASN A 65 15.00 -6.91 -19.84
N PHE A 66 14.48 -6.24 -18.80
CA PHE A 66 15.24 -5.27 -18.03
C PHE A 66 16.42 -5.94 -17.32
N LYS A 67 17.63 -5.67 -17.83
CA LYS A 67 18.90 -6.15 -17.26
C LYS A 67 19.64 -4.97 -16.67
N LYS A 68 20.00 -5.05 -15.40
CA LYS A 68 20.92 -4.10 -14.75
C LYS A 68 21.88 -4.87 -13.86
N ASN A 69 23.17 -4.84 -14.20
CA ASN A 69 24.21 -5.53 -13.46
C ASN A 69 25.54 -4.74 -13.57
N LYS A 70 26.64 -5.29 -13.06
CA LYS A 70 27.96 -4.63 -13.10
C LYS A 70 28.49 -4.39 -14.53
N LEU A 71 28.03 -5.16 -15.51
CA LEU A 71 28.51 -5.15 -16.90
C LEU A 71 27.58 -4.37 -17.84
N TYR A 72 26.29 -4.25 -17.49
CA TYR A 72 25.30 -3.59 -18.33
C TYR A 72 24.43 -2.64 -17.52
N ASN A 73 24.40 -1.37 -17.94
CA ASN A 73 23.49 -0.35 -17.43
C ASN A 73 22.52 0.05 -18.55
N PRO A 74 21.20 -0.16 -18.37
CA PRO A 74 20.20 0.21 -19.36
C PRO A 74 19.95 1.72 -19.42
N LEU A 75 20.39 2.50 -18.43
CA LEU A 75 20.11 3.94 -18.37
C LEU A 75 21.16 4.75 -19.13
N LYS A 76 21.38 4.41 -20.40
CA LYS A 76 22.41 4.98 -21.28
C LYS A 76 21.90 5.12 -22.71
N LEU A 77 22.41 6.13 -23.43
CA LEU A 77 22.17 6.30 -24.85
C LEU A 77 23.46 6.02 -25.64
N ARG A 78 23.51 4.91 -26.36
CA ARG A 78 24.69 4.47 -27.10
C ARG A 78 24.64 4.96 -28.55
N VAL A 79 25.79 5.43 -29.04
CA VAL A 79 25.96 5.86 -30.43
C VAL A 79 26.90 4.91 -31.15
N TYR A 80 26.46 4.43 -32.31
CA TYR A 80 27.20 3.55 -33.18
C TYR A 80 27.55 4.25 -34.50
N VAL A 81 28.71 3.90 -35.04
CA VAL A 81 29.13 4.26 -36.40
C VAL A 81 29.66 3.01 -37.08
N ARG A 82 29.25 2.76 -38.32
CA ARG A 82 29.64 1.54 -39.08
C ARG A 82 29.48 0.24 -38.25
N ASN A 83 28.40 0.13 -37.48
CA ASN A 83 28.09 -0.98 -36.56
C ASN A 83 29.09 -1.18 -35.41
N LYS A 84 29.92 -0.19 -35.09
CA LYS A 84 30.84 -0.19 -33.94
C LYS A 84 30.39 0.84 -32.92
N LEU A 85 30.53 0.51 -31.63
CA LEU A 85 30.22 1.44 -30.54
C LEU A 85 31.21 2.61 -30.59
N ALA A 86 30.71 3.81 -30.88
CA ALA A 86 31.49 5.04 -30.94
C ALA A 86 31.47 5.78 -29.60
N ILE A 87 30.30 5.83 -28.95
CA ILE A 87 30.09 6.51 -27.66
C ILE A 87 29.22 5.60 -26.78
N ASP A 88 29.74 5.23 -25.60
CA ASP A 88 29.05 4.33 -24.65
C ASP A 88 27.88 5.00 -23.91
N ASP A 89 27.97 6.30 -23.65
CA ASP A 89 26.86 7.07 -23.07
C ASP A 89 26.89 8.52 -23.57
N PHE A 90 25.92 8.85 -24.42
CA PHE A 90 25.77 10.15 -25.05
C PHE A 90 24.89 11.11 -24.23
N LEU A 91 24.21 10.63 -23.17
CA LEU A 91 23.37 11.49 -22.32
C LEU A 91 24.12 12.67 -21.68
N PRO A 92 25.38 12.52 -21.22
CA PRO A 92 26.17 13.64 -20.71
C PRO A 92 26.41 14.74 -21.77
N VAL A 93 26.65 14.35 -23.03
CA VAL A 93 26.89 15.28 -24.16
C VAL A 93 25.64 16.11 -24.47
N ILE A 94 24.46 15.49 -24.40
CA ILE A 94 23.17 16.19 -24.61
C ILE A 94 22.93 17.26 -23.54
N ASN A 95 23.48 17.06 -22.33
CA ASN A 95 23.35 17.96 -21.18
C ASN A 95 21.88 18.34 -20.89
N ASN A 96 21.03 17.32 -20.74
CA ASN A 96 19.61 17.51 -20.43
C ASN A 96 19.34 17.44 -18.92
N ASN A 97 19.01 18.59 -18.33
CA ASN A 97 18.71 18.73 -16.89
C ASN A 97 17.25 18.43 -16.52
N GLN A 98 16.42 17.98 -17.47
CA GLN A 98 15.03 17.64 -17.19
C GLN A 98 14.92 16.46 -16.22
N ILE A 99 13.93 16.53 -15.34
CA ILE A 99 13.59 15.42 -14.46
C ILE A 99 13.24 14.21 -15.33
N TYR A 100 13.82 13.06 -15.01
CA TYR A 100 13.71 11.79 -15.74
C TYR A 100 14.63 11.63 -16.97
N ALA A 101 15.54 12.56 -17.26
CA ALA A 101 16.55 12.36 -18.32
C ALA A 101 17.42 11.10 -18.07
N ASN A 102 17.67 10.77 -16.80
CA ASN A 102 18.37 9.55 -16.38
C ASN A 102 17.52 8.26 -16.43
N PHE A 103 16.33 8.32 -17.05
CA PHE A 103 15.47 7.15 -17.31
C PHE A 103 15.53 6.75 -18.79
N ILE A 104 16.31 7.47 -19.60
CA ILE A 104 16.45 7.21 -21.03
C ILE A 104 17.35 6.00 -21.26
N GLU A 105 16.95 5.19 -22.23
CA GLU A 105 17.76 4.11 -22.83
C GLU A 105 17.68 4.25 -24.35
N GLY A 106 18.76 3.94 -25.06
CA GLY A 106 18.66 3.82 -26.51
C GLY A 106 19.95 3.38 -27.16
N GLU A 107 19.80 2.96 -28.40
CA GLU A 107 20.90 2.62 -29.30
C GLU A 107 20.60 3.24 -30.65
N ILE A 108 21.47 4.15 -31.08
CA ILE A 108 21.34 4.84 -32.34
C ILE A 108 22.61 4.73 -33.16
N SER A 109 22.46 4.82 -34.48
CA SER A 109 23.52 4.94 -35.45
C SER A 109 23.38 6.29 -36.14
N TYR A 110 24.49 7.02 -36.30
CA TYR A 110 24.53 8.25 -37.08
C TYR A 110 25.71 8.20 -38.03
N ASN A 111 25.42 8.05 -39.33
CA ASN A 111 26.44 7.75 -40.34
C ASN A 111 27.46 8.88 -40.55
N ILE A 112 27.04 10.15 -40.44
CA ILE A 112 27.86 11.32 -40.77
C ILE A 112 29.05 11.53 -39.82
N LEU A 113 28.99 10.93 -38.61
CA LEU A 113 30.05 11.04 -37.61
C LEU A 113 31.35 10.31 -38.01
N ASP A 114 31.28 9.39 -38.97
CA ASP A 114 32.41 8.59 -39.46
C ASP A 114 32.34 8.47 -41.00
N ASP A 115 31.93 9.54 -41.67
CA ASP A 115 31.91 9.65 -43.13
C ASP A 115 33.31 10.07 -43.63
N ASP A 116 33.82 9.37 -44.65
CA ASP A 116 35.20 9.53 -45.14
C ASP A 116 35.48 10.91 -45.79
N ASP A 117 34.45 11.67 -46.14
CA ASP A 117 34.58 13.01 -46.73
C ASP A 117 34.68 14.14 -45.69
N PHE A 118 34.72 13.80 -44.39
CA PHE A 118 34.91 14.74 -43.29
C PHE A 118 36.15 14.41 -42.44
N PRO A 119 36.73 15.40 -41.73
CA PRO A 119 37.82 15.16 -40.78
C PRO A 119 37.44 14.19 -39.64
N ASP A 120 38.43 13.42 -39.18
CA ASP A 120 38.31 12.53 -38.01
C ASP A 120 38.07 13.36 -36.74
N ILE A 121 37.04 12.98 -35.99
CA ILE A 121 36.61 13.62 -34.75
C ILE A 121 36.72 12.71 -33.53
N ALA A 122 37.29 11.52 -33.68
CA ALA A 122 37.54 10.66 -32.55
C ALA A 122 38.54 11.31 -31.58
N THR A 123 38.23 11.24 -30.28
CA THR A 123 39.18 11.61 -29.23
C THR A 123 40.42 10.72 -29.25
N THR A 124 41.51 11.14 -28.61
CA THR A 124 42.75 10.36 -28.53
C THR A 124 42.56 8.99 -27.89
N SER A 125 41.63 8.84 -26.94
CA SER A 125 41.25 7.56 -26.34
C SER A 125 40.34 6.72 -27.24
N ARG A 126 39.78 7.31 -28.32
CA ARG A 126 38.77 6.72 -29.22
C ARG A 126 37.53 6.19 -28.49
N GLN A 127 37.26 6.70 -27.28
CA GLN A 127 36.09 6.34 -26.47
C GLN A 127 34.93 7.34 -26.62
N ASN A 128 35.23 8.53 -27.15
CA ASN A 128 34.30 9.62 -27.41
C ASN A 128 34.69 10.34 -28.71
N MET A 129 33.85 11.27 -29.15
CA MET A 129 34.10 12.19 -30.26
C MET A 129 34.22 13.64 -29.74
N ASP A 130 34.75 14.55 -30.56
CA ASP A 130 34.82 15.98 -30.22
C ASP A 130 33.41 16.57 -30.05
N GLU A 131 33.09 16.95 -28.82
CA GLU A 131 31.79 17.51 -28.45
C GLU A 131 31.54 18.89 -29.07
N ASN A 132 32.56 19.54 -29.62
CA ASN A 132 32.45 20.84 -30.29
C ASN A 132 32.26 20.72 -31.81
N ASP A 133 32.33 19.51 -32.38
CA ASP A 133 32.09 19.32 -33.82
C ASP A 133 30.61 19.53 -34.14
N ASP A 134 30.33 20.24 -35.24
CA ASP A 134 28.98 20.62 -35.66
C ASP A 134 28.05 19.39 -35.82
N ARG A 135 28.58 18.23 -36.24
CA ARG A 135 27.81 16.99 -36.40
C ARG A 135 27.39 16.43 -35.04
N VAL A 136 28.26 16.48 -34.05
CA VAL A 136 27.98 16.03 -32.67
C VAL A 136 26.99 16.98 -32.00
N ILE A 137 27.18 18.30 -32.15
CA ILE A 137 26.26 19.33 -31.66
C ILE A 137 24.87 19.14 -32.29
N SER A 138 24.81 18.87 -33.60
CA SER A 138 23.54 18.65 -34.27
C SER A 138 22.81 17.41 -33.76
N LEU A 139 23.53 16.29 -33.60
CA LEU A 139 22.96 15.08 -33.02
C LEU A 139 22.42 15.35 -31.61
N ALA A 140 23.19 16.04 -30.76
CA ALA A 140 22.78 16.38 -29.41
C ALA A 140 21.49 17.22 -29.38
N ARG A 141 21.37 18.21 -30.26
CA ARG A 141 20.17 19.06 -30.39
C ARG A 141 18.95 18.26 -30.85
N ILE A 142 19.10 17.39 -31.84
CA ILE A 142 18.02 16.51 -32.33
C ILE A 142 17.54 15.58 -31.22
N LEU A 143 18.45 14.84 -30.58
CA LEU A 143 18.10 13.88 -29.53
C LEU A 143 17.52 14.55 -28.29
N LYS A 144 17.92 15.79 -27.97
CA LYS A 144 17.33 16.57 -26.87
C LYS A 144 15.84 16.82 -27.06
N ARG A 145 15.41 17.09 -28.31
CA ARG A 145 13.98 17.25 -28.67
C ARG A 145 13.23 15.94 -28.46
N GLU A 146 13.79 14.82 -28.94
CA GLU A 146 13.17 13.50 -28.79
C GLU A 146 13.11 13.02 -27.32
N ILE A 147 14.15 13.27 -26.53
CA ILE A 147 14.13 13.00 -25.08
C ILE A 147 13.03 13.83 -24.40
N SER A 148 12.86 15.09 -24.79
CA SER A 148 11.80 15.96 -24.24
C SER A 148 10.40 15.44 -24.59
N ASN A 149 10.22 14.90 -25.80
CA ASN A 149 8.99 14.24 -26.23
C ASN A 149 8.71 12.98 -25.39
N LEU A 150 9.71 12.12 -25.21
CA LEU A 150 9.60 10.91 -24.38
C LEU A 150 9.24 11.25 -22.92
N ILE A 151 9.90 12.25 -22.32
CA ILE A 151 9.59 12.71 -20.96
C ILE A 151 8.16 13.25 -20.88
N SER A 152 7.73 14.01 -21.89
CA SER A 152 6.37 14.54 -21.96
C SER A 152 5.33 13.43 -22.04
N SER A 153 5.54 12.43 -22.88
CA SER A 153 4.69 11.23 -23.00
C SER A 153 4.64 10.46 -21.68
N ARG A 154 5.79 10.28 -21.02
CA ARG A 154 5.88 9.67 -19.69
C ARG A 154 5.05 10.44 -18.64
N LEU A 155 5.10 11.77 -18.66
CA LEU A 155 4.31 12.62 -17.76
C LEU A 155 2.81 12.56 -18.07
N LYS A 156 2.41 12.47 -19.35
CA LYS A 156 1.01 12.23 -19.74
C LYS A 156 0.50 10.94 -19.13
N VAL A 157 1.25 9.84 -19.26
CA VAL A 157 0.90 8.55 -18.64
C VAL A 157 0.78 8.67 -17.11
N LYS A 158 1.73 9.35 -16.45
CA LYS A 158 1.65 9.62 -15.00
C LYS A 158 0.39 10.40 -14.62
N ASN A 159 0.00 11.41 -15.40
CA ASN A 159 -1.19 12.21 -15.16
C ASN A 159 -2.48 11.43 -15.46
N LEU A 160 -2.47 10.57 -16.47
CA LEU A 160 -3.57 9.64 -16.75
C LEU A 160 -3.73 8.66 -15.58
N MET A 161 -2.65 8.07 -15.08
CA MET A 161 -2.69 7.22 -13.88
C MET A 161 -3.25 7.95 -12.67
N LYS A 162 -2.82 9.20 -12.45
CA LYS A 162 -3.32 10.05 -11.38
C LYS A 162 -4.82 10.32 -11.53
N SER A 163 -5.27 10.77 -12.70
CA SER A 163 -6.68 11.08 -12.96
C SER A 163 -7.60 9.85 -13.00
N SER A 164 -7.13 8.70 -13.48
CA SER A 164 -7.82 7.42 -13.35
C SER A 164 -7.95 7.01 -11.89
N GLY A 165 -6.88 7.21 -11.09
CA GLY A 165 -6.94 7.06 -9.64
C GLY A 165 -7.94 8.01 -8.99
N ASP A 166 -7.91 9.28 -9.35
CA ASP A 166 -8.79 10.32 -8.80
C ASP A 166 -10.26 10.07 -9.21
N LYS A 167 -10.53 9.56 -10.42
CA LYS A 167 -11.87 9.13 -10.86
C LYS A 167 -12.36 7.88 -10.13
N LEU A 168 -11.49 6.90 -9.88
CA LEU A 168 -11.82 5.75 -9.03
C LEU A 168 -12.18 6.22 -7.60
N ASP A 169 -11.44 7.20 -7.08
CA ASP A 169 -11.75 7.86 -5.81
C ASP A 169 -13.07 8.66 -5.90
N GLU A 170 -13.39 9.34 -7.01
CA GLU A 170 -14.66 10.07 -7.20
C GLU A 170 -15.87 9.16 -7.37
N THR A 171 -15.73 8.01 -8.04
CA THR A 171 -16.84 7.07 -8.26
C THR A 171 -17.16 6.29 -6.98
N SER A 172 -16.15 5.95 -6.18
CA SER A 172 -16.33 5.41 -4.83
C SER A 172 -16.83 6.47 -3.82
N ASN A 173 -16.46 7.75 -4.01
CA ASN A 173 -16.95 8.84 -3.15
C ASN A 173 -18.33 9.37 -3.57
N SER A 174 -18.79 9.23 -4.82
CA SER A 174 -20.07 9.80 -5.27
C SER A 174 -21.26 8.97 -4.80
N SER A 175 -21.18 7.64 -4.82
CA SER A 175 -22.17 6.76 -4.20
C SER A 175 -22.24 6.99 -2.68
N ALA A 176 -21.08 7.00 -2.01
CA ALA A 176 -21.00 7.26 -0.57
C ALA A 176 -21.49 8.66 -0.18
N LYS A 177 -21.22 9.70 -0.99
CA LYS A 177 -21.76 11.05 -0.76
C LYS A 177 -23.24 11.15 -1.05
N THR A 178 -23.75 10.48 -2.08
CA THR A 178 -25.19 10.44 -2.37
C THR A 178 -25.94 9.71 -1.27
N GLU A 179 -25.39 8.61 -0.75
CA GLU A 179 -26.00 7.82 0.30
C GLU A 179 -25.87 8.47 1.68
N LEU A 180 -24.71 9.04 2.02
CA LEU A 180 -24.54 9.86 3.22
C LEU A 180 -25.40 11.14 3.15
N SER A 181 -25.54 11.76 1.99
CA SER A 181 -26.49 12.86 1.80
C SER A 181 -27.91 12.39 2.08
N ASN A 182 -28.33 11.24 1.57
CA ASN A 182 -29.67 10.69 1.81
C ASN A 182 -29.90 10.31 3.29
N VAL A 183 -28.88 9.83 4.00
CA VAL A 183 -28.94 9.54 5.44
C VAL A 183 -29.01 10.84 6.25
N LEU A 184 -28.17 11.83 5.94
CA LEU A 184 -28.22 13.15 6.58
C LEU A 184 -29.58 13.81 6.32
N ASP A 185 -30.12 13.71 5.11
CA ASP A 185 -31.44 14.22 4.76
C ASP A 185 -32.55 13.56 5.57
N LYS A 186 -32.47 12.24 5.83
CA LYS A 186 -33.43 11.54 6.70
C LYS A 186 -33.30 11.93 8.18
N THR A 187 -32.08 12.01 8.69
CA THR A 187 -31.80 12.33 10.10
C THR A 187 -32.15 13.78 10.44
N PHE A 188 -31.84 14.71 9.54
CA PHE A 188 -32.09 16.13 9.76
C PHE A 188 -33.53 16.56 9.51
N LYS A 189 -34.30 15.83 8.68
CA LYS A 189 -35.75 16.08 8.52
C LYS A 189 -36.47 16.01 9.85
N LYS A 190 -36.10 15.02 10.68
CA LYS A 190 -36.63 14.85 12.03
C LYS A 190 -36.29 16.02 12.96
N SER A 191 -35.10 16.60 12.80
CA SER A 191 -34.63 17.75 13.61
C SER A 191 -35.30 19.08 13.23
N ILE A 192 -35.68 19.24 11.96
CA ILE A 192 -36.45 20.39 11.44
C ILE A 192 -37.91 20.29 11.89
N ASP A 193 -38.51 19.11 11.79
CA ASP A 193 -39.90 18.86 12.25
C ASP A 193 -40.06 19.07 13.77
N GLU A 194 -38.99 18.86 14.54
CA GLU A 194 -38.92 19.11 15.99
C GLU A 194 -38.53 20.57 16.35
N GLY A 195 -38.32 21.45 15.37
CA GLY A 195 -38.16 22.90 15.56
C GLY A 195 -36.81 23.35 16.13
N HIS A 196 -35.78 22.48 16.11
CA HIS A 196 -34.51 22.73 16.79
C HIS A 196 -33.47 23.51 15.96
N LEU A 197 -33.63 23.63 14.62
CA LEU A 197 -32.62 24.26 13.73
C LEU A 197 -33.25 24.96 12.51
N ASP A 198 -32.59 26.03 12.03
CA ASP A 198 -32.92 26.76 10.79
C ASP A 198 -32.32 26.07 9.54
N GLU A 199 -33.07 26.06 8.44
CA GLU A 199 -32.78 25.34 7.20
C GLU A 199 -31.48 25.83 6.53
N SER A 200 -31.14 27.11 6.74
CA SER A 200 -29.91 27.72 6.20
C SER A 200 -28.63 27.21 6.91
N ASN A 201 -28.68 27.04 8.24
CA ASN A 201 -27.56 26.54 9.04
C ASN A 201 -27.30 25.06 8.77
N LEU A 202 -28.37 24.29 8.56
CA LEU A 202 -28.29 22.86 8.28
C LEU A 202 -27.65 22.57 6.92
N ASN A 203 -28.00 23.36 5.90
CA ASN A 203 -27.41 23.25 4.56
C ASN A 203 -25.91 23.58 4.56
N ASN A 204 -25.49 24.55 5.37
CA ASN A 204 -24.08 24.87 5.55
C ASN A 204 -23.32 23.76 6.30
N MET A 205 -23.86 23.21 7.39
CA MET A 205 -23.28 22.07 8.10
C MET A 205 -23.16 20.83 7.21
N LYS A 206 -24.23 20.51 6.45
CA LYS A 206 -24.24 19.40 5.47
C LYS A 206 -23.13 19.58 4.43
N LYS A 207 -22.98 20.80 3.90
CA LYS A 207 -21.92 21.12 2.93
C LYS A 207 -20.52 20.98 3.53
N THR A 208 -20.30 21.44 4.76
CA THR A 208 -19.04 21.29 5.48
C THR A 208 -18.70 19.81 5.74
N ILE A 209 -19.66 19.02 6.21
CA ILE A 209 -19.49 17.57 6.43
C ILE A 209 -19.14 16.87 5.10
N LEU A 210 -19.89 17.12 4.03
CA LEU A 210 -19.63 16.52 2.72
C LEU A 210 -18.33 16.99 2.06
N GLN A 211 -17.85 18.19 2.38
CA GLN A 211 -16.56 18.71 1.91
C GLN A 211 -15.39 18.09 2.66
N ASN A 212 -15.50 17.91 3.97
CA ASN A 212 -14.47 17.30 4.83
C ASN A 212 -14.31 15.78 4.62
N VAL A 213 -15.23 15.13 3.91
CA VAL A 213 -15.17 13.71 3.52
C VAL A 213 -14.24 13.46 2.32
N ARG A 214 -13.73 14.50 1.63
CA ARG A 214 -12.80 14.33 0.49
C ARG A 214 -11.35 14.23 0.95
N GLY A 215 -10.71 13.11 0.62
CA GLY A 215 -9.26 12.95 0.63
C GLY A 215 -8.79 11.90 1.63
N GLU A 216 -8.30 10.78 1.11
CA GLU A 216 -7.47 9.78 1.84
C GLU A 216 -8.10 9.02 3.02
N VAL A 217 -9.26 9.41 3.53
CA VAL A 217 -9.84 8.82 4.78
C VAL A 217 -10.65 7.53 4.56
N LEU A 218 -11.05 7.18 3.35
CA LEU A 218 -12.01 6.08 3.09
C LEU A 218 -11.42 4.76 2.57
N LYS A 219 -10.12 4.53 2.76
CA LYS A 219 -9.54 3.17 2.69
C LYS A 219 -8.62 2.94 3.87
N LYS A 220 -9.24 2.74 5.02
CA LYS A 220 -8.56 2.17 6.16
C LYS A 220 -9.25 0.84 6.45
N ASP A 221 -8.63 -0.27 6.01
CA ASP A 221 -9.09 -1.61 6.36
C ASP A 221 -9.05 -1.69 7.90
N HIS A 222 -10.23 -1.78 8.53
CA HIS A 222 -10.31 -1.95 9.97
C HIS A 222 -9.96 -3.40 10.27
N MET A 223 -8.78 -3.60 10.84
CA MET A 223 -8.25 -4.93 11.08
C MET A 223 -8.02 -5.16 12.57
N ILE A 224 -8.14 -6.42 13.00
CA ILE A 224 -7.69 -6.87 14.31
C ILE A 224 -6.33 -7.54 14.15
N PHE A 225 -5.33 -7.14 14.95
CA PHE A 225 -4.03 -7.79 15.02
C PHE A 225 -3.92 -8.59 16.32
N PHE A 226 -3.75 -9.91 16.22
CA PHE A 226 -3.64 -10.80 17.38
C PHE A 226 -2.16 -11.03 17.72
N SER A 227 -1.69 -10.49 18.85
CA SER A 227 -0.31 -10.64 19.33
C SER A 227 -0.26 -11.48 20.60
N HIS A 228 0.48 -12.59 20.56
CA HIS A 228 0.58 -13.55 21.66
C HIS A 228 1.81 -14.45 21.45
N SER A 229 2.22 -15.16 22.52
CA SER A 229 3.17 -16.25 22.38
C SER A 229 2.49 -17.49 21.82
N ARG A 230 3.10 -18.16 20.82
CA ARG A 230 2.59 -19.40 20.22
C ARG A 230 2.32 -20.50 21.25
N LYS A 231 3.02 -20.49 22.39
CA LYS A 231 2.81 -21.45 23.50
C LYS A 231 1.48 -21.23 24.24
N ASN A 232 0.85 -20.07 24.05
CA ASN A 232 -0.42 -19.68 24.65
C ASN A 232 -1.47 -19.36 23.57
N LYS A 233 -1.39 -20.05 22.41
CA LYS A 233 -2.32 -19.88 21.29
C LYS A 233 -3.78 -20.19 21.65
N ASN A 234 -4.01 -21.09 22.60
CA ASN A 234 -5.35 -21.57 22.99
C ASN A 234 -6.38 -20.46 23.24
N ILE A 235 -6.01 -19.42 24.00
CA ILE A 235 -6.91 -18.28 24.28
C ILE A 235 -7.13 -17.44 23.02
N MET A 236 -6.11 -17.23 22.19
CA MET A 236 -6.26 -16.47 20.94
C MET A 236 -7.02 -17.23 19.87
N ASP A 237 -6.84 -18.54 19.78
CA ASP A 237 -7.57 -19.44 18.90
C ASP A 237 -9.08 -19.34 19.19
N PHE A 238 -9.47 -19.36 20.47
CA PHE A 238 -10.85 -19.14 20.88
C PHE A 238 -11.44 -17.86 20.27
N PHE A 239 -10.79 -16.71 20.45
CA PHE A 239 -11.29 -15.44 19.90
C PHE A 239 -11.27 -15.43 18.37
N TYR A 240 -10.17 -15.85 17.74
CA TYR A 240 -10.00 -15.81 16.29
C TYR A 240 -11.02 -16.70 15.57
N TYR A 241 -11.16 -17.96 15.99
CA TYR A 241 -12.05 -18.90 15.32
C TYR A 241 -13.53 -18.60 15.59
N LEU A 242 -13.88 -18.11 16.80
CA LEU A 242 -15.25 -17.63 17.08
C LEU A 242 -15.61 -16.41 16.23
N LEU A 243 -14.70 -15.43 16.09
CA LEU A 243 -14.93 -14.28 15.22
C LEU A 243 -15.08 -14.70 13.74
N LYS A 244 -14.27 -15.66 13.29
CA LYS A 244 -14.39 -16.23 11.94
C LYS A 244 -15.75 -16.90 11.72
N SER A 245 -16.24 -17.65 12.70
CA SER A 245 -17.50 -18.41 12.59
C SER A 245 -18.74 -17.51 12.51
N ILE A 246 -18.72 -16.36 13.18
CA ILE A 246 -19.78 -15.34 13.12
C ILE A 246 -19.65 -14.39 11.93
N GLY A 247 -18.68 -14.64 11.04
CA GLY A 247 -18.57 -13.97 9.76
C GLY A 247 -17.59 -12.79 9.70
N VAL A 248 -16.62 -12.68 10.61
CA VAL A 248 -15.43 -11.82 10.40
C VAL A 248 -14.56 -12.44 9.31
N ASN A 249 -14.22 -11.66 8.28
CA ASN A 249 -13.43 -12.14 7.14
C ASN A 249 -11.95 -12.27 7.52
N GLU A 250 -11.24 -13.20 6.88
CA GLU A 250 -9.79 -13.34 7.07
C GLU A 250 -9.01 -12.09 6.69
N SER A 251 -9.49 -11.31 5.73
CA SER A 251 -8.86 -10.03 5.36
C SER A 251 -8.98 -8.96 6.45
N GLU A 252 -9.86 -9.14 7.43
CA GLU A 252 -10.08 -8.21 8.54
C GLU A 252 -9.35 -8.63 9.82
N MET A 253 -8.62 -9.76 9.80
CA MET A 253 -7.88 -10.29 10.94
C MET A 253 -6.46 -10.69 10.54
N PHE A 254 -5.49 -10.34 11.39
CA PHE A 254 -4.13 -10.81 11.25
C PHE A 254 -3.72 -11.64 12.47
N TYR A 255 -3.51 -12.93 12.24
CA TYR A 255 -3.15 -13.89 13.29
C TYR A 255 -2.09 -14.87 12.78
N THR A 256 -0.91 -14.87 13.42
CA THR A 256 0.28 -15.59 12.93
C THR A 256 0.32 -17.06 13.29
N SER A 257 -0.41 -17.47 14.34
CA SER A 257 -0.40 -18.85 14.87
C SER A 257 -1.57 -19.73 14.38
N ARG A 258 -2.38 -19.22 13.44
CA ARG A 258 -3.46 -19.98 12.80
C ARG A 258 -2.93 -21.19 12.02
N GLU A 259 -3.62 -22.31 12.14
CA GLU A 259 -3.21 -23.58 11.52
C GLU A 259 -3.56 -23.66 10.02
N ASP A 260 -4.50 -22.85 9.56
CA ASP A 260 -5.00 -22.80 8.17
C ASP A 260 -4.13 -21.93 7.23
N ARG A 261 -2.89 -21.62 7.61
CA ARG A 261 -1.98 -20.77 6.83
C ARG A 261 -1.31 -21.55 5.69
N SER A 262 -1.38 -21.02 4.46
CA SER A 262 -0.53 -21.48 3.35
C SER A 262 0.95 -21.27 3.69
N GLN A 263 1.78 -22.29 3.47
CA GLN A 263 3.21 -22.29 3.79
C GLN A 263 3.91 -21.06 3.19
N MET A 264 4.25 -20.09 4.03
CA MET A 264 5.02 -18.90 3.68
C MET A 264 6.37 -18.95 4.42
N ASN A 265 7.46 -18.59 3.74
CA ASN A 265 8.81 -18.55 4.31
C ASN A 265 8.85 -17.72 5.60
N GLU A 266 9.17 -18.37 6.73
CA GLU A 266 9.03 -17.80 8.08
C GLU A 266 9.89 -16.55 8.32
N ASN A 267 11.05 -16.45 7.66
CA ASN A 267 12.04 -15.39 7.91
C ASN A 267 11.84 -14.10 7.09
N GLU A 268 11.21 -14.14 5.91
CA GLU A 268 11.02 -12.94 5.07
C GLU A 268 9.71 -12.19 5.37
N VAL A 269 8.82 -12.81 6.14
CA VAL A 269 7.41 -12.41 6.22
C VAL A 269 7.11 -11.65 7.52
N LEU A 270 7.70 -11.98 8.66
CA LEU A 270 7.34 -11.34 9.94
C LEU A 270 7.71 -9.85 10.01
N GLU A 271 8.92 -9.45 9.64
CA GLU A 271 9.32 -8.03 9.69
C GLU A 271 8.44 -7.16 8.79
N LYS A 272 8.21 -7.58 7.54
CA LYS A 272 7.38 -6.83 6.58
C LYS A 272 5.90 -6.88 6.94
N VAL A 273 5.41 -7.98 7.48
CA VAL A 273 3.97 -8.17 7.76
C VAL A 273 3.58 -7.54 9.08
N SER A 274 4.37 -7.70 10.16
CA SER A 274 4.15 -7.00 11.42
C SER A 274 4.32 -5.49 11.24
N LYS A 275 5.29 -5.01 10.44
CA LYS A 275 5.43 -3.58 10.12
C LYS A 275 4.27 -3.03 9.30
N ASN A 276 3.76 -3.73 8.29
CA ASN A 276 2.64 -3.22 7.49
C ASN A 276 1.30 -3.27 8.24
N ASN A 277 1.08 -4.29 9.08
CA ASN A 277 -0.19 -4.47 9.79
C ASN A 277 -0.24 -3.64 11.09
N ILE A 278 0.89 -3.47 11.79
CA ILE A 278 0.96 -2.64 13.01
C ILE A 278 1.12 -1.15 12.69
N ILE A 279 1.48 -0.73 11.46
CA ILE A 279 1.55 0.72 11.09
C ILE A 279 0.25 1.24 10.45
N ASN A 280 -0.67 0.37 9.99
CA ASN A 280 -1.89 0.83 9.34
C ASN A 280 -2.86 1.51 10.31
N THR A 281 -3.13 2.81 10.18
CA THR A 281 -3.80 3.64 11.21
C THR A 281 -5.15 3.18 11.78
N ASN A 282 -5.85 2.17 11.23
CA ASN A 282 -7.09 1.60 11.80
C ASN A 282 -6.96 0.10 12.15
N THR A 283 -5.82 -0.30 12.68
CA THR A 283 -5.65 -1.64 13.22
C THR A 283 -5.77 -1.58 14.73
N GLU A 284 -6.67 -2.38 15.28
CA GLU A 284 -6.80 -2.60 16.71
C GLU A 284 -5.90 -3.77 17.11
N VAL A 285 -5.02 -3.55 18.07
CA VAL A 285 -4.01 -4.53 18.46
C VAL A 285 -4.46 -5.23 19.73
N PHE A 286 -4.78 -6.52 19.59
CA PHE A 286 -5.27 -7.37 20.66
C PHE A 286 -4.13 -8.25 21.19
N PHE A 287 -3.63 -7.90 22.38
CA PHE A 287 -2.53 -8.58 23.05
C PHE A 287 -3.03 -9.62 24.04
N TYR A 288 -2.40 -10.80 24.04
CA TYR A 288 -2.41 -11.72 25.17
C TYR A 288 -1.04 -11.80 25.82
N THR A 289 -0.91 -11.12 26.96
CA THR A 289 0.34 -11.03 27.73
C THR A 289 0.44 -12.17 28.74
N THR A 290 1.55 -12.90 28.68
CA THR A 290 1.90 -14.00 29.57
C THR A 290 3.39 -13.96 29.90
N SER A 291 3.85 -14.79 30.82
CA SER A 291 5.29 -14.96 31.05
C SER A 291 6.05 -15.41 29.78
N GLU A 292 5.39 -16.15 28.86
CA GLU A 292 5.99 -16.56 27.59
C GLU A 292 5.93 -15.46 26.53
N PHE A 293 4.96 -14.54 26.60
CA PHE A 293 4.95 -13.32 25.79
C PHE A 293 6.21 -12.48 26.08
N GLN A 294 6.54 -12.28 27.36
CA GLN A 294 7.70 -11.49 27.77
C GLN A 294 9.04 -12.11 27.33
N LYS A 295 9.10 -13.43 27.19
CA LYS A 295 10.29 -14.17 26.72
C LYS A 295 10.42 -14.20 25.20
N SER A 296 9.37 -13.83 24.47
CA SER A 296 9.36 -13.85 23.01
C SER A 296 9.84 -12.51 22.46
N GLU A 297 11.02 -12.50 21.83
CA GLU A 297 11.57 -11.31 21.17
C GLU A 297 10.59 -10.71 20.16
N TYR A 298 9.86 -11.56 19.43
CA TYR A 298 8.83 -11.13 18.48
C TYR A 298 7.65 -10.43 19.16
N CYS A 299 7.12 -11.01 20.24
CA CYS A 299 6.00 -10.42 20.98
C CYS A 299 6.39 -9.07 21.59
N MET A 300 7.59 -8.99 22.15
CA MET A 300 8.12 -7.74 22.72
C MET A 300 8.34 -6.68 21.63
N PHE A 301 8.82 -7.08 20.45
CA PHE A 301 8.94 -6.19 19.29
C PHE A 301 7.58 -5.69 18.79
N GLU A 302 6.58 -6.56 18.63
CA GLU A 302 5.22 -6.18 18.24
C GLU A 302 4.58 -5.23 19.26
N GLY A 303 4.75 -5.53 20.55
CA GLY A 303 4.30 -4.65 21.63
C GLY A 303 4.98 -3.28 21.58
N GLY A 304 6.30 -3.22 21.38
CA GLY A 304 7.03 -1.97 21.26
C GLY A 304 6.64 -1.17 20.02
N ALA A 305 6.40 -1.84 18.89
CA ALA A 305 5.92 -1.21 17.67
C ALA A 305 4.51 -0.63 17.85
N ALA A 306 3.58 -1.39 18.42
CA ALA A 306 2.23 -0.90 18.70
C ALA A 306 2.26 0.31 19.63
N TRP A 307 3.01 0.23 20.74
CA TRP A 307 3.21 1.36 21.66
C TRP A 307 3.75 2.61 20.95
N ALA A 308 4.70 2.45 20.02
CA ALA A 308 5.29 3.58 19.32
C ALA A 308 4.39 4.21 18.24
N THR A 309 3.42 3.47 17.69
CA THR A 309 2.66 3.90 16.51
C THR A 309 1.16 4.04 16.74
N ARG A 310 0.63 3.67 17.91
CA ARG A 310 -0.80 3.60 18.20
C ARG A 310 -1.23 4.55 19.30
N THR A 311 -2.51 4.92 19.28
CA THR A 311 -3.12 5.58 20.42
C THR A 311 -3.50 4.54 21.47
N GLU A 312 -3.66 4.96 22.73
CA GLU A 312 -4.01 4.04 23.82
C GLU A 312 -5.34 3.32 23.60
N ASP A 313 -6.28 3.97 22.89
CA ASP A 313 -7.60 3.40 22.57
C ASP A 313 -7.54 2.30 21.47
N ASP A 314 -6.43 2.18 20.74
CA ASP A 314 -6.23 1.15 19.69
C ASP A 314 -5.58 -0.13 20.25
N ILE A 315 -5.22 -0.15 21.53
CA ILE A 315 -4.50 -1.25 22.18
C ILE A 315 -5.41 -1.91 23.21
N PHE A 316 -5.66 -3.20 23.04
CA PHE A 316 -6.43 -4.00 23.98
C PHE A 316 -5.56 -5.12 24.56
N VAL A 317 -5.55 -5.28 25.89
CA VAL A 317 -4.64 -6.22 26.55
C VAL A 317 -5.41 -7.17 27.44
N ILE A 318 -5.37 -8.46 27.12
CA ILE A 318 -5.69 -9.51 28.09
C ILE A 318 -4.40 -10.10 28.66
N CYS A 319 -4.47 -10.65 29.87
CA CYS A 319 -3.31 -11.22 30.55
C CYS A 319 -3.66 -12.51 31.30
N ASP A 320 -2.70 -13.41 31.48
CA ASP A 320 -2.86 -14.55 32.39
C ASP A 320 -2.71 -14.13 33.87
N ASN A 321 -1.90 -13.11 34.10
CA ASN A 321 -1.58 -12.49 35.37
C ASN A 321 -1.21 -11.02 35.13
N TYR A 322 -1.75 -10.11 35.96
CA TYR A 322 -1.46 -8.68 35.88
C TYR A 322 0.03 -8.32 35.94
N ASN A 323 0.85 -9.13 36.62
CA ASN A 323 2.31 -8.92 36.69
C ASN A 323 3.03 -9.19 35.36
N ASN A 324 2.38 -9.91 34.43
CA ASN A 324 2.97 -10.25 33.13
C ASN A 324 2.72 -9.17 32.07
N VAL A 325 1.98 -8.10 32.42
CA VAL A 325 1.70 -6.98 31.52
C VAL A 325 2.94 -6.07 31.44
N PRO A 326 3.57 -5.90 30.27
CA PRO A 326 4.68 -4.96 30.14
C PRO A 326 4.24 -3.53 30.47
N ARG A 327 5.06 -2.78 31.23
CA ARG A 327 4.71 -1.42 31.69
C ARG A 327 4.30 -0.47 30.57
N TYR A 328 4.90 -0.60 29.38
CA TYR A 328 4.59 0.24 28.23
C TYR A 328 3.26 -0.11 27.53
N LEU A 329 2.65 -1.26 27.84
CA LEU A 329 1.30 -1.62 27.40
C LEU A 329 0.25 -1.40 28.49
N ASN A 330 0.66 -1.02 29.69
CA ASN A 330 -0.23 -0.82 30.83
C ASN A 330 -0.73 0.63 30.89
N ASN A 331 -1.45 1.05 29.85
CA ASN A 331 -1.76 2.47 29.66
C ASN A 331 -3.14 2.91 30.20
N ASN A 332 -4.07 2.00 30.54
CA ASN A 332 -5.32 2.34 31.23
C ASN A 332 -6.01 1.07 31.78
N ASP A 333 -6.57 1.14 33.00
CA ASP A 333 -7.35 0.06 33.64
C ASP A 333 -8.62 -0.36 32.86
N LYS A 334 -8.98 0.37 31.80
CA LYS A 334 -10.22 0.16 31.01
C LYS A 334 -10.23 -1.15 30.22
N PHE A 335 -9.07 -1.68 29.84
CA PHE A 335 -8.97 -2.80 28.91
C PHE A 335 -7.96 -3.86 29.37
N LEU A 336 -7.91 -4.12 30.69
CA LEU A 336 -7.02 -5.12 31.28
C LEU A 336 -7.81 -6.24 31.96
N PHE A 337 -8.03 -7.33 31.22
CA PHE A 337 -8.76 -8.49 31.73
C PHE A 337 -7.83 -9.68 31.96
N GLN A 338 -7.87 -10.21 33.19
CA GLN A 338 -7.20 -11.45 33.50
C GLN A 338 -8.04 -12.63 32.99
N ILE A 339 -7.48 -13.42 32.08
CA ILE A 339 -8.09 -14.62 31.50
C ILE A 339 -7.01 -15.66 31.20
N ASN A 340 -7.29 -16.90 31.55
CA ASN A 340 -6.41 -18.03 31.34
C ASN A 340 -7.23 -19.32 31.21
N LYS A 341 -6.56 -20.44 30.97
CA LYS A 341 -7.19 -21.75 30.81
C LYS A 341 -8.03 -22.22 32.00
N ASP A 342 -7.73 -21.71 33.20
CA ASP A 342 -8.41 -22.09 34.44
C ASP A 342 -9.57 -21.12 34.75
N THR A 343 -9.86 -20.18 33.85
CA THR A 343 -10.96 -19.21 34.01
C THR A 343 -12.30 -19.90 33.86
N ASP A 344 -13.09 -19.86 34.93
CA ASP A 344 -14.47 -20.34 34.92
C ASP A 344 -15.38 -19.31 34.22
N ILE A 345 -15.66 -19.56 32.93
CA ILE A 345 -16.52 -18.70 32.12
C ILE A 345 -18.00 -18.86 32.43
N TYR A 346 -18.40 -19.82 33.28
CA TYR A 346 -19.80 -19.99 33.69
C TYR A 346 -20.19 -19.07 34.85
N LYS A 347 -19.26 -18.24 35.32
CA LYS A 347 -19.52 -17.16 36.29
C LYS A 347 -19.85 -15.87 35.57
N GLY A 348 -20.89 -15.17 36.03
CA GLY A 348 -21.43 -14.03 35.30
C GLY A 348 -20.48 -12.88 35.04
N GLU A 349 -19.61 -12.57 35.99
CA GLU A 349 -18.60 -11.54 35.79
C GLU A 349 -17.59 -11.92 34.69
N ASN A 350 -17.15 -13.18 34.65
CA ASN A 350 -16.19 -13.65 33.65
C ASN A 350 -16.82 -13.78 32.26
N TYR A 351 -18.03 -14.33 32.21
CA TYR A 351 -18.78 -14.49 30.96
C TYR A 351 -19.05 -13.15 30.28
N ASN A 352 -19.59 -12.18 31.04
CA ASN A 352 -19.90 -10.87 30.48
C ASN A 352 -18.63 -10.06 30.15
N LYS A 353 -17.48 -10.31 30.81
CA LYS A 353 -16.19 -9.77 30.37
C LYS A 353 -15.78 -10.30 28.99
N ILE A 354 -15.94 -11.60 28.72
CA ILE A 354 -15.67 -12.19 27.40
C ILE A 354 -16.58 -11.56 26.34
N ILE A 355 -17.86 -11.37 26.64
CA ILE A 355 -18.80 -10.68 25.74
C ILE A 355 -18.33 -9.26 25.44
N ARG A 356 -17.89 -8.51 26.45
CA ARG A 356 -17.37 -7.15 26.25
C ARG A 356 -16.13 -7.12 25.36
N ILE A 357 -15.22 -8.09 25.52
CA ILE A 357 -14.05 -8.24 24.64
C ILE A 357 -14.50 -8.52 23.19
N LEU A 358 -15.39 -9.48 22.98
CA LEU A 358 -15.90 -9.82 21.65
C LEU A 358 -16.60 -8.62 21.00
N ASN A 359 -17.48 -7.95 21.74
CA ASN A 359 -18.22 -6.79 21.25
C ASN A 359 -17.30 -5.60 20.95
N PHE A 360 -16.22 -5.44 21.70
CA PHE A 360 -15.20 -4.43 21.41
C PHE A 360 -14.57 -4.67 20.02
N LEU A 361 -14.08 -5.90 19.80
CA LEU A 361 -13.48 -6.31 18.52
C LEU A 361 -14.49 -6.23 17.37
N ILE A 362 -15.74 -6.69 17.59
CA ILE A 362 -16.81 -6.62 16.58
C ILE A 362 -17.17 -5.18 16.26
N ASN A 363 -17.21 -4.28 17.24
CA ASN A 363 -17.48 -2.87 17.01
C ASN A 363 -16.42 -2.22 16.12
N HIS A 364 -15.14 -2.55 16.31
CA HIS A 364 -14.06 -2.07 15.43
C HIS A 364 -14.25 -2.54 13.98
N ILE A 365 -14.54 -3.83 13.79
CA ILE A 365 -14.84 -4.38 12.46
C ILE A 365 -16.08 -3.71 11.86
N ASN A 366 -17.15 -3.56 12.64
CA ASN A 366 -18.39 -2.93 12.20
C ASN A 366 -18.22 -1.47 11.82
N LYS A 367 -17.34 -0.70 12.49
CA LYS A 367 -16.95 0.65 12.06
C LYS A 367 -16.34 0.61 10.66
N GLY A 368 -15.45 -0.35 10.38
CA GLY A 368 -14.88 -0.52 9.05
C GLY A 368 -15.89 -0.96 8.00
N ARG A 369 -16.78 -1.89 8.35
CA ARG A 369 -17.84 -2.35 7.44
C ARG A 369 -18.86 -1.26 7.16
N GLU A 370 -19.24 -0.45 8.15
CA GLU A 370 -20.11 0.72 7.97
C GLU A 370 -19.53 1.71 6.97
N LEU A 371 -18.23 1.98 7.04
CA LEU A 371 -17.54 2.86 6.11
C LEU A 371 -17.40 2.26 4.70
N ASN A 372 -17.47 0.93 4.58
CA ASN A 372 -17.32 0.18 3.33
C ASN A 372 -18.63 -0.44 2.82
N PHE A 373 -19.79 -0.08 3.38
CA PHE A 373 -21.12 -0.65 3.06
C PHE A 373 -21.19 -2.18 3.17
N GLY A 374 -20.39 -2.77 4.07
CA GLY A 374 -20.42 -4.19 4.40
C GLY A 374 -21.51 -4.53 5.42
N ASN A 375 -21.91 -5.80 5.44
CA ASN A 375 -22.88 -6.29 6.42
C ASN A 375 -22.27 -6.29 7.83
N LYS A 376 -22.90 -5.55 8.75
CA LYS A 376 -22.51 -5.54 10.17
C LYS A 376 -22.73 -6.92 10.79
N ILE A 377 -21.84 -7.28 11.70
CA ILE A 377 -21.96 -8.48 12.54
C ILE A 377 -22.78 -8.09 13.78
N PRO A 378 -23.81 -8.88 14.15
CA PRO A 378 -24.55 -8.66 15.39
C PRO A 378 -23.63 -8.70 16.62
N LEU A 379 -23.92 -7.86 17.61
CA LEU A 379 -23.25 -7.92 18.90
C LEU A 379 -23.83 -9.05 19.75
N PHE A 380 -23.02 -9.61 20.64
CA PHE A 380 -23.48 -10.54 21.67
C PHE A 380 -24.21 -9.78 22.78
N GLU A 381 -25.31 -10.35 23.27
CA GLU A 381 -26.03 -9.81 24.43
C GLU A 381 -25.42 -10.35 25.72
N GLU A 382 -25.18 -9.47 26.70
CA GLU A 382 -24.76 -9.89 28.05
C GLU A 382 -25.83 -10.77 28.69
N SER A 383 -25.41 -11.83 29.38
CA SER A 383 -26.33 -12.73 30.06
C SER A 383 -26.65 -12.19 31.45
N GLU A 384 -27.92 -12.25 31.83
CA GLU A 384 -28.34 -12.06 33.22
C GLU A 384 -28.05 -13.34 34.02
N PHE A 385 -27.30 -13.17 35.11
CA PHE A 385 -26.99 -14.28 36.02
C PHE A 385 -27.91 -14.23 37.24
N PRO A 386 -28.57 -15.34 37.59
CA PRO A 386 -29.42 -15.40 38.77
C PRO A 386 -28.61 -15.13 40.04
N ASP A 387 -29.24 -14.52 41.03
CA ASP A 387 -28.64 -14.43 42.36
C ASP A 387 -28.61 -15.82 43.05
N ARG A 388 -27.93 -15.91 44.21
CA ARG A 388 -27.78 -17.18 44.94
C ARG A 388 -29.12 -17.83 45.33
N VAL A 389 -30.17 -17.05 45.52
CA VAL A 389 -31.51 -17.54 45.88
C VAL A 389 -32.20 -18.11 44.64
N GLU A 390 -32.08 -17.42 43.52
CA GLU A 390 -32.59 -17.84 42.23
C GLU A 390 -31.91 -19.12 41.70
N GLU A 391 -30.58 -19.23 41.86
CA GLU A 391 -29.82 -20.44 41.54
C GLU A 391 -30.31 -21.65 42.35
N LYS A 392 -30.55 -21.46 43.65
CA LYS A 392 -31.11 -22.50 44.53
C LYS A 392 -32.49 -22.95 44.07
N ASN A 393 -33.26 -22.05 43.46
CA ASN A 393 -34.58 -22.34 42.88
C ASN A 393 -34.51 -22.92 41.45
N GLY A 394 -33.30 -23.26 40.97
CA GLY A 394 -33.10 -23.93 39.69
C GLY A 394 -33.05 -23.00 38.48
N LYS A 395 -33.06 -21.67 38.66
CA LYS A 395 -32.78 -20.75 37.55
C LYS A 395 -31.32 -20.87 37.13
N LYS A 396 -31.07 -20.80 35.82
CA LYS A 396 -29.73 -20.80 35.23
C LYS A 396 -29.62 -19.68 34.22
N ALA A 397 -28.44 -19.09 34.10
CA ALA A 397 -28.14 -18.14 33.05
C ALA A 397 -28.23 -18.83 31.67
N GLN A 398 -28.72 -18.09 30.67
CA GLN A 398 -28.69 -18.54 29.28
C GLN A 398 -27.39 -18.05 28.64
N LEU A 399 -26.54 -18.98 28.23
CA LEU A 399 -25.27 -18.70 27.57
C LEU A 399 -25.37 -18.94 26.07
N ASN A 400 -24.51 -18.26 25.31
CA ASN A 400 -24.39 -18.45 23.87
C ASN A 400 -23.62 -19.75 23.61
N LYS A 401 -24.25 -20.66 22.86
CA LYS A 401 -23.69 -21.99 22.60
C LYS A 401 -22.38 -21.96 21.85
N ASP A 402 -22.20 -21.02 20.91
CA ASP A 402 -20.95 -20.89 20.17
C ASP A 402 -19.82 -20.45 21.10
N ILE A 403 -20.07 -19.55 22.05
CA ILE A 403 -19.08 -19.17 23.06
C ILE A 403 -18.68 -20.39 23.90
N GLU A 404 -19.64 -21.19 24.37
CA GLU A 404 -19.37 -22.39 25.15
C GLU A 404 -18.59 -23.46 24.36
N GLU A 405 -18.99 -23.71 23.11
CA GLU A 405 -18.39 -24.71 22.24
C GLU A 405 -16.95 -24.33 21.86
N TYR A 406 -16.71 -23.09 21.44
CA TYR A 406 -15.36 -22.64 21.09
C TYR A 406 -14.46 -22.56 22.32
N TRP A 407 -14.98 -22.12 23.48
CA TRP A 407 -14.19 -22.11 24.71
C TRP A 407 -13.78 -23.52 25.14
N SER A 408 -14.74 -24.45 25.16
CA SER A 408 -14.46 -25.83 25.55
C SER A 408 -13.49 -26.51 24.59
N THR A 409 -13.59 -26.22 23.29
CA THR A 409 -12.73 -26.79 22.25
C THR A 409 -11.31 -26.25 22.29
N PHE A 410 -11.14 -24.93 22.34
CA PHE A 410 -9.80 -24.32 22.22
C PHE A 410 -9.10 -24.12 23.56
N VAL A 411 -9.84 -23.99 24.66
CA VAL A 411 -9.27 -23.60 25.96
C VAL A 411 -9.36 -24.73 26.99
N SER A 412 -10.50 -25.40 27.11
CA SER A 412 -10.73 -26.42 28.14
C SER A 412 -10.25 -27.83 27.75
N ASN A 413 -10.25 -28.17 26.46
CA ASN A 413 -9.74 -29.46 26.01
C ASN A 413 -8.22 -29.50 26.11
N LYS A 414 -7.73 -30.52 26.82
CA LYS A 414 -6.32 -30.88 26.91
C LYS A 414 -5.97 -31.75 25.70
N ASP A 415 -5.39 -31.16 24.67
CA ASP A 415 -4.39 -31.87 23.88
C ASP A 415 -3.01 -31.69 24.54
#